data_AF-A0A151TZM3-F1
#
_entry.id   AF-A0A151TZM3-F1
#
_cell.length_a   1.000
_cell.length_b   1.000
_cell.length_c   1.000
_cell.angle_alpha   90.00
_cell.angle_beta   90.00
_cell.angle_gamma   90.00
#
_symmetry.space_group_name_H-M   'P 1'
#
loop_
_entity.id
_entity.type
_entity.pdbx_description
1 polymer ?
#
loop_
_entity_poly.entity_id
_entity_poly.type
_entity_poly.pdbx_seq_one_letter_code
_entity_poly.pdbx_strand_id
1 'polypeptide(L)' 'MHLLAVKRILRYLQGTREFGLFYKKGEKSNLLGFTDSDYAGYQDDRKSTSGCVFMLSTGAVSWFSKKQPIVTLSSTEA' A
#
# COMPACT_ATOMS: atom_id res chain seq x y z
N MET A 1 -9.71 -15.06 10.31
CA MET A 1 -8.68 -14.46 9.43
C MET A 1 -8.04 -13.18 9.99
N HIS A 2 -8.80 -12.28 10.65
CA HIS A 2 -8.26 -10.99 11.15
C HIS A 2 -7.14 -11.10 12.19
N LEU A 3 -7.25 -12.00 13.17
CA LEU A 3 -6.25 -12.13 14.25
C LEU A 3 -4.87 -12.56 13.73
N LEU A 4 -4.82 -13.41 12.70
CA LEU A 4 -3.56 -13.84 12.07
C LEU A 4 -2.87 -12.68 11.35
N ALA A 5 -3.64 -11.82 10.67
CA ALA A 5 -3.12 -10.62 10.02
C ALA A 5 -2.54 -9.64 11.05
N VAL A 6 -3.26 -9.38 12.15
CA VAL A 6 -2.78 -8.52 13.25
C VAL A 6 -1.50 -9.09 13.87
N LYS A 7 -1.47 -10.40 14.16
CA LYS A 7 -0.28 -11.06 14.70
C LYS A 7 0.92 -10.96 13.76
N ARG A 8 0.71 -11.05 12.44
CA ARG A 8 1.78 -10.85 11.44
C ARG A 8 2.33 -9.42 11.47
N ILE A 9 1.45 -8.41 11.54
CA ILE A 9 1.86 -7.00 11.64
C ILE A 9 2.69 -6.78 12.90
N LEU A 10 2.22 -7.24 14.06
CA LEU A 10 2.95 -7.06 15.33
C LEU A 10 4.31 -7.75 15.33
N ARG A 11 4.43 -8.96 14.75
CA ARG A 11 5.72 -9.64 14.61
C ARG A 11 6.68 -8.91 13.68
N TYR A 12 6.18 -8.36 12.58
CA TYR A 12 6.98 -7.53 11.68
C TYR A 12 7.53 -6.31 12.43
N LEU A 13 6.65 -5.54 13.09
CA LEU A 13 7.04 -4.37 13.88
C LEU A 13 8.08 -4.71 14.95
N GLN A 14 7.91 -5.84 15.65
CA GLN A 14 8.86 -6.29 16.67
C GLN A 14 10.21 -6.74 16.09
N GLY A 15 10.21 -7.38 14.92
CA GLY A 15 11.42 -7.86 14.25
C GLY A 15 12.21 -6.76 13.53
N THR A 16 11.56 -5.66 13.17
CA THR A 16 12.17 -4.54 12.43
C THR A 16 12.37 -3.28 13.26
N ARG A 17 12.44 -3.38 14.60
CA ARG A 17 12.57 -2.22 15.51
C ARG A 17 13.85 -1.40 15.26
N GLU A 18 14.92 -2.08 14.89
CA GLU A 18 16.23 -1.46 14.61
C GLU A 18 16.39 -1.02 13.14
N PHE A 19 15.37 -1.26 12.30
CA PHE A 19 15.42 -0.88 10.89
C PHE A 19 14.91 0.55 10.73
N GLY A 20 15.58 1.30 9.86
CA GLY A 20 15.19 2.66 9.52
C GLY A 20 15.39 2.94 8.03
N LEU A 21 14.80 4.03 7.57
CA LEU A 21 15.04 4.54 6.21
C LEU A 21 16.29 5.41 6.23
N PHE A 22 17.24 5.10 5.35
CA PHE A 22 18.46 5.89 5.18
C PHE A 22 18.41 6.68 3.89
N TYR A 23 18.55 8.00 3.99
CA TYR A 23 18.61 8.91 2.85
C TYR A 23 19.96 9.61 2.83
N LYS A 24 20.75 9.38 1.77
CA LYS A 24 22.05 10.02 1.60
C LYS A 24 21.87 11.42 1.03
N LYS A 25 22.38 12.43 1.73
CA LYS A 25 22.37 13.82 1.26
C LYS A 25 23.16 13.93 -0.06
N GLY A 26 22.56 14.58 -1.06
CA GLY A 26 23.20 14.86 -2.36
C GLY A 26 22.96 13.80 -3.44
N GLU A 27 22.33 12.67 -3.11
CA GLU A 27 21.79 11.78 -4.14
C GLU A 27 20.48 12.33 -4.70
N LYS A 28 20.30 12.19 -6.02
CA LYS A 28 19.02 12.51 -6.68
C LYS A 28 17.93 11.64 -6.08
N SER A 29 17.12 12.24 -5.22
CA SER A 29 16.00 11.59 -4.56
C SER A 29 14.73 12.01 -5.30
N ASN A 30 14.26 11.17 -6.22
CA ASN A 30 13.01 11.41 -6.93
C ASN A 30 11.84 10.91 -6.07
N LEU A 31 10.76 11.67 -6.06
CA LEU A 31 9.48 11.22 -5.54
C LEU A 31 8.74 10.47 -6.65
N LEU A 32 8.48 9.18 -6.45
CA LEU A 32 7.77 8.32 -7.39
C LEU A 32 6.44 7.90 -6.78
N GLY A 33 5.36 7.98 -7.56
CA GLY A 33 4.04 7.52 -7.15
C GLY A 33 3.63 6.30 -7.97
N PHE A 34 3.11 5.28 -7.30
CA PHE A 34 2.47 4.12 -7.91
C PHE A 34 1.02 4.06 -7.45
N THR A 35 0.13 3.67 -8.35
CA THR A 35 -1.29 3.48 -8.08
C THR A 35 -1.68 2.08 -8.55
N ASP A 36 -2.61 1.46 -7.83
CA ASP A 36 -3.14 0.15 -8.15
C ASP A 36 -4.63 0.11 -7.80
N SER A 37 -5.40 -0.69 -8.55
CA SER A 37 -6.81 -0.92 -8.24
C SER A 37 -7.21 -2.33 -8.61
N ASP A 38 -7.71 -3.09 -7.64
CA ASP A 38 -8.27 -4.41 -7.92
C ASP A 38 -9.72 -4.29 -8.47
N TYR A 39 -10.10 -5.14 -9.43
CA TYR A 39 -11.49 -5.25 -9.87
C TYR A 39 -12.21 -6.33 -9.07
N ALA A 40 -13.34 -5.97 -8.44
CA ALA A 40 -14.19 -6.89 -7.70
C ALA A 40 -13.44 -7.77 -6.67
N GLY A 41 -12.33 -7.28 -6.11
CA GLY A 41 -11.47 -8.04 -5.20
C GLY A 41 -12.15 -8.44 -3.89
N TYR A 42 -13.18 -7.70 -3.47
CA TYR A 42 -13.97 -8.03 -2.29
C TYR A 42 -15.16 -8.91 -2.64
N GLN A 43 -15.13 -10.19 -2.23
CA GLN A 43 -16.13 -11.18 -2.64
C GLN A 43 -17.57 -10.87 -2.16
N ASP A 44 -17.73 -10.21 -1.02
CA ASP A 44 -19.07 -9.99 -0.44
C ASP A 44 -19.87 -8.90 -1.17
N ASP A 45 -19.22 -7.86 -1.67
CA ASP A 45 -19.90 -6.72 -2.31
C ASP A 45 -19.33 -6.33 -3.68
N ARG A 46 -18.38 -7.11 -4.21
CA ARG A 46 -17.69 -6.89 -5.50
C ARG A 46 -17.10 -5.49 -5.63
N LYS A 47 -16.82 -4.82 -4.52
CA LYS A 47 -16.20 -3.51 -4.53
C LYS A 47 -14.70 -3.65 -4.71
N SER A 48 -14.18 -2.78 -5.56
CA SER A 48 -12.75 -2.60 -5.78
C SER A 48 -12.08 -1.94 -4.58
N THR A 49 -10.80 -2.20 -4.42
CA THR A 49 -9.88 -1.51 -3.51
C THR A 49 -8.88 -0.74 -4.36
N SER A 50 -8.82 0.57 -4.15
CA SER A 50 -7.78 1.40 -4.75
C SER A 50 -6.66 1.62 -3.75
N GLY A 51 -5.42 1.48 -4.19
CA GLY A 51 -4.24 1.74 -3.40
C GLY A 51 -3.30 2.70 -4.10
N CYS A 52 -2.50 3.42 -3.31
CA CYS A 52 -1.31 4.09 -3.84
C CYS A 52 -0.13 3.94 -2.88
N VAL A 53 1.07 4.11 -3.41
CA VAL A 53 2.30 4.26 -2.63
C VAL A 53 3.18 5.34 -3.26
N PHE A 54 3.68 6.23 -2.42
CA PHE A 54 4.70 7.21 -2.76
C PHE A 54 6.04 6.77 -2.18
N MET A 55 7.00 6.64 -3.07
CA MET A 55 8.38 6.25 -2.79
C MET A 55 9.27 7.48 -2.90
N LEU A 56 10.13 7.68 -1.91
CA LEU A 56 11.27 8.59 -2.00
C LEU A 56 12.54 7.74 -2.04
N SER A 57 13.36 7.88 -3.07
CA SER A 57 14.51 6.98 -3.29
C SER A 57 14.07 5.50 -3.25
N THR A 58 14.56 4.70 -2.31
CA THR A 58 14.21 3.27 -2.12
C THR A 58 13.14 3.03 -1.06
N GLY A 59 12.64 4.07 -0.38
CA GLY A 59 11.73 3.95 0.75
C GLY A 59 10.31 4.43 0.47
N ALA A 60 9.31 3.69 0.94
CA ALA A 60 7.92 4.16 0.95
C ALA A 60 7.72 5.20 2.05
N VAL A 61 7.23 6.40 1.69
CA VAL A 61 7.03 7.52 2.62
C VAL A 61 5.56 7.83 2.89
N SER A 62 4.67 7.46 1.96
CA SER A 62 3.22 7.62 2.12
C SER A 62 2.49 6.56 1.30
N TRP A 63 1.36 6.08 1.78
CA TRP A 63 0.51 5.13 1.07
C TRP A 63 -0.93 5.24 1.56
N PHE A 64 -1.87 4.80 0.73
CA PHE A 64 -3.23 4.54 1.18
C PHE A 64 -3.76 3.26 0.55
N SER A 65 -4.75 2.66 1.19
CA SER A 65 -5.58 1.60 0.63
C SER A 65 -7.02 1.90 1.03
N LYS A 66 -7.89 2.03 0.03
CA LYS A 66 -9.28 2.47 0.22
C LYS A 66 -10.21 1.58 -0.57
N LYS A 67 -11.16 0.96 0.12
CA LYS A 67 -12.30 0.30 -0.50
C LYS A 67 -13.18 1.35 -1.18
N GLN A 68 -13.47 1.15 -2.46
CA GLN A 68 -14.33 2.07 -3.21
C GLN A 68 -15.75 2.03 -2.66
N PRO A 69 -16.47 3.17 -2.60
CA PRO A 69 -17.83 3.19 -2.06
C PRO A 69 -18.85 2.52 -2.99
N ILE A 70 -18.56 2.53 -4.30
CA ILE A 70 -19.44 2.09 -5.39
C ILE A 70 -18.77 0.90 -6.10
N VAL A 71 -19.58 -0.02 -6.63
CA VAL A 71 -19.12 -1.09 -7.51
C VAL A 71 -18.80 -0.49 -8.88
N THR A 72 -17.55 -0.57 -9.29
CA THR A 72 -17.11 -0.04 -10.59
C THR A 72 -17.59 -0.99 -11.70
N LEU A 73 -18.21 -0.44 -12.74
CA LEU A 73 -18.69 -1.17 -13.92
C LEU A 73 -17.67 -1.18 -15.08
N SER A 74 -16.56 -0.46 -14.92
CA SER A 74 -15.45 -0.43 -15.87
C SER A 74 -14.41 -1.49 -15.50
N SER A 75 -13.92 -2.24 -16.48
CA SER A 75 -12.81 -3.19 -16.33
C SER A 75 -11.44 -2.57 -16.60
N THR A 76 -11.39 -1.27 -16.91
CA THR A 76 -10.12 -0.58 -17.22
C THR A 76 -9.40 -0.25 -15.91
N GLU A 77 -8.28 -0.93 -15.68
CA GLU A 77 -7.27 -0.55 -14.70
C GLU A 77 -6.74 0.86 -15.06
N ALA A 78 -6.60 1.74 -14.07
CA ALA A 78 -6.21 3.13 -14.29
C ALA A 78 -4.70 3.29 -14.46
#